data_AF-A0A3F3MK31-F1
#
_entry.id   AF-A0A3F3MK31-F1
#
_cell.length_a   1.000
_cell.length_b   1.000
_cell.length_c   1.000
_cell.angle_alpha   90.00
_cell.angle_beta   90.00
_cell.angle_gamma   90.00
#
_symmetry.space_group_name_H-M   'P 1'
#
loop_
_entity.id
_entity.type
_entity.pdbx_description
1 polymer ?
#
loop_
_entity_poly.entity_id
_entity_poly.type
_entity_poly.pdbx_seq_one_letter_code
_entity_poly.pdbx_strand_id
1 'polypeptide(L)'
;MEYIKAKLKQLEKIRPGNNKSKQNNFKKIYVKLWHRILELLKTDRAVRANVQYIPQIQLICDMEKYIDSKMALEIFNTRKELTTPLLLQFFDIRNDETRQKVMEKCSKKQLGMIETSTLINAEQE
;
A
#
# COMPACT_ATOMS: atom_id res chain seq x y z
N MET A 1 -2.96 13.88 -13.44
CA MET A 1 -4.23 13.42 -12.83
C MET A 1 -5.19 12.76 -13.81
N GLU A 2 -5.31 13.23 -15.06
CA GLU A 2 -6.26 12.65 -16.04
C GLU A 2 -6.03 11.16 -16.34
N TYR A 3 -4.76 10.73 -16.44
CA TYR A 3 -4.41 9.32 -16.63
C TYR A 3 -4.99 8.41 -15.53
N ILE A 4 -4.84 8.82 -14.26
CA ILE A 4 -5.35 8.06 -13.10
C ILE A 4 -6.87 7.94 -13.18
N LYS A 5 -7.57 9.06 -13.43
CA LYS A 5 -9.03 9.08 -13.59
C LYS A 5 -9.49 8.17 -14.74
N ALA A 6 -8.79 8.20 -15.88
CA ALA A 6 -9.12 7.34 -17.01
C ALA A 6 -8.91 5.85 -16.71
N LYS A 7 -7.83 5.50 -16.00
CA LYS A 7 -7.54 4.10 -15.62
C LYS A 7 -8.53 3.56 -14.58
N LEU A 8 -8.95 4.38 -13.63
CA LEU A 8 -10.02 4.02 -12.68
C LEU A 8 -11.33 3.69 -13.41
N LYS A 9 -11.77 4.56 -14.33
CA LYS A 9 -12.94 4.30 -15.19
C LYS A 9 -12.80 3.01 -16.02
N GLN A 10 -11.59 2.65 -16.44
CA GLN A 10 -11.36 1.38 -17.14
C GLN A 10 -11.52 0.17 -16.21
N LEU A 11 -11.02 0.24 -14.97
CA LEU A 11 -11.15 -0.83 -13.99
C LEU A 11 -12.62 -1.09 -13.63
N GLU A 12 -13.40 -0.04 -13.40
CA GLU A 12 -14.84 -0.13 -13.09
C GLU A 12 -15.65 -0.88 -14.17
N LYS A 13 -15.22 -0.76 -15.45
CA LYS A 13 -15.89 -1.38 -16.59
C LYS A 13 -15.59 -2.86 -16.77
N ILE A 14 -14.45 -3.37 -16.30
CA ILE A 14 -13.99 -4.72 -16.62
C ILE A 14 -14.84 -5.80 -15.91
N ARG A 15 -15.36 -5.52 -14.70
CA ARG A 15 -16.17 -6.43 -13.86
C ARG A 15 -15.74 -7.91 -14.04
N PRO A 16 -14.57 -8.30 -13.50
CA PRO A 16 -13.88 -9.51 -13.95
C PRO A 16 -14.59 -10.83 -13.63
N GLY A 17 -15.36 -10.92 -12.55
CA GLY A 17 -16.04 -12.15 -12.13
C GLY A 17 -15.09 -13.37 -12.16
N ASN A 18 -15.56 -14.50 -12.68
CA ASN A 18 -14.76 -15.71 -12.86
C ASN A 18 -14.05 -15.79 -14.23
N ASN A 19 -14.08 -14.72 -15.03
CA ASN A 19 -13.47 -14.74 -16.36
C ASN A 19 -11.96 -14.45 -16.29
N LYS A 20 -11.14 -15.46 -16.53
CA LYS A 20 -9.67 -15.39 -16.44
C LYS A 20 -9.03 -14.30 -17.30
N SER A 21 -9.54 -14.08 -18.52
CA SER A 21 -9.05 -13.01 -19.41
C SER A 21 -9.34 -11.62 -18.84
N LYS A 22 -10.57 -11.40 -18.35
CA LYS A 22 -10.95 -10.15 -17.70
C LYS A 22 -10.17 -9.92 -16.40
N GLN A 23 -9.94 -10.97 -15.60
CA GLN A 23 -9.09 -10.89 -14.40
C GLN A 23 -7.65 -10.47 -14.75
N ASN A 24 -7.04 -11.09 -15.77
CA ASN A 24 -5.70 -10.71 -16.22
C ASN A 24 -5.64 -9.26 -16.72
N ASN A 25 -6.66 -8.81 -17.46
CA ASN A 25 -6.74 -7.43 -17.92
C ASN A 25 -6.89 -6.43 -16.76
N PHE A 26 -7.77 -6.75 -15.80
CA PHE A 26 -7.94 -5.97 -14.57
C PHE A 26 -6.61 -5.85 -13.82
N LYS A 27 -5.95 -6.98 -13.56
CA LYS A 27 -4.65 -7.03 -12.88
C LYS A 27 -3.62 -6.16 -13.57
N LYS A 28 -3.48 -6.27 -14.90
CA LYS A 28 -2.53 -5.48 -15.69
C LYS A 28 -2.77 -3.97 -15.56
N ILE A 29 -4.02 -3.54 -15.56
CA ILE A 29 -4.38 -2.11 -15.42
C ILE A 29 -4.19 -1.64 -13.98
N TYR A 30 -4.58 -2.46 -12.99
CA TYR A 30 -4.46 -2.18 -11.57
C TYR A 30 -2.99 -1.99 -11.16
N VAL A 31 -2.11 -2.91 -11.54
CA VAL A 31 -0.67 -2.82 -11.28
C VAL A 31 -0.08 -1.56 -11.92
N LYS A 32 -0.39 -1.29 -13.20
CA LYS A 32 0.08 -0.07 -13.89
C LYS A 32 -0.40 1.22 -13.25
N LEU A 33 -1.63 1.22 -12.72
CA LEU A 33 -2.17 2.38 -12.01
C LEU A 33 -1.38 2.62 -10.72
N TRP A 34 -1.15 1.57 -9.94
CA TRP A 34 -0.36 1.67 -8.72
C TRP A 34 1.09 2.06 -8.97
N HIS A 35 1.75 1.55 -10.00
CA HIS A 35 3.09 2.02 -10.39
C HIS A 35 3.12 3.53 -10.57
N ARG A 36 2.12 4.10 -11.24
CA ARG A 36 2.03 5.55 -11.44
C ARG A 36 1.76 6.32 -10.15
N ILE A 37 0.93 5.78 -9.25
CA ILE A 37 0.69 6.38 -7.92
C ILE A 37 1.98 6.38 -7.09
N LEU A 38 2.67 5.23 -7.02
CA LEU A 38 3.92 5.09 -6.29
C LEU A 38 5.02 6.03 -6.83
N GLU A 39 5.10 6.18 -8.15
CA GLU A 39 6.01 7.13 -8.80
C GLU A 39 5.71 8.57 -8.36
N LEU A 40 4.44 8.99 -8.33
CA LEU A 40 4.04 10.31 -7.84
C LEU A 40 4.40 10.50 -6.36
N LEU A 41 4.08 9.53 -5.51
CA LEU A 41 4.44 9.55 -4.09
C LEU A 41 5.97 9.65 -3.87
N LYS A 42 6.76 9.12 -4.79
CA LYS A 42 8.22 9.11 -4.71
C LYS A 42 8.88 10.36 -5.31
N THR A 43 8.31 10.95 -6.34
CA THR A 43 8.98 12.00 -7.14
C THR A 43 8.38 13.39 -7.00
N ASP A 44 7.09 13.49 -6.66
CA ASP A 44 6.41 14.78 -6.56
C ASP A 44 6.79 15.50 -5.26
N ARG A 45 7.46 16.65 -5.40
CA ARG A 45 7.93 17.45 -4.26
C ARG A 45 6.78 17.97 -3.41
N ALA A 46 5.64 18.35 -3.99
CA ALA A 46 4.51 18.84 -3.22
C ALA A 46 3.94 17.73 -2.34
N VAL A 47 3.91 16.50 -2.85
CA VAL A 47 3.46 15.31 -2.11
C VAL A 47 4.48 14.86 -1.04
N ARG A 48 5.78 15.09 -1.26
CA ARG A 48 6.82 14.75 -0.26
C ARG A 48 7.00 15.80 0.82
N ALA A 49 7.17 17.06 0.43
CA ALA A 49 7.59 18.14 1.33
C ALA A 49 6.40 18.92 1.91
N ASN A 50 5.45 19.36 1.08
CA ASN A 50 4.40 20.29 1.54
C ASN A 50 3.41 19.63 2.50
N VAL A 51 3.22 18.32 2.36
CA VAL A 51 2.36 17.51 3.23
C VAL A 51 3.14 16.59 4.16
N GLN A 52 4.43 16.85 4.40
CA GLN A 52 5.25 16.14 5.39
C GLN A 52 5.16 14.60 5.29
N TYR A 53 5.26 14.06 4.08
CA TYR A 53 5.16 12.63 3.79
C TYR A 53 3.86 11.93 4.23
N ILE A 54 2.79 12.67 4.58
CA ILE A 54 1.55 12.07 5.10
C ILE A 54 1.00 10.95 4.19
N PRO A 55 0.91 11.12 2.85
CA PRO A 55 0.41 10.06 1.98
C PRO A 55 1.28 8.79 1.97
N GLN A 56 2.60 8.94 2.02
CA GLN A 56 3.55 7.84 2.08
C GLN A 56 3.41 7.11 3.41
N ILE A 57 3.33 7.85 4.52
CA ILE A 57 3.16 7.30 5.87
C ILE A 57 1.84 6.53 5.98
N GLN A 58 0.74 7.08 5.45
CA GLN A 58 -0.55 6.38 5.42
C GLN A 58 -0.47 5.08 4.63
N LEU A 59 0.14 5.11 3.44
CA LEU A 59 0.32 3.90 2.64
C LEU A 59 1.19 2.86 3.34
N ILE A 60 2.25 3.27 4.06
CA ILE A 60 3.11 2.36 4.82
C ILE A 60 2.33 1.70 5.97
N CYS A 61 1.55 2.49 6.73
CA CYS A 61 0.86 1.99 7.92
C CYS A 61 -0.40 1.18 7.61
N ASP A 62 -1.04 1.42 6.47
CA ASP A 62 -2.35 0.88 6.12
C ASP A 62 -2.37 0.27 4.71
N MET A 63 -1.26 -0.30 4.27
CA MET A 63 -1.08 -0.82 2.91
C MET A 63 -2.20 -1.77 2.49
N GLU A 64 -2.62 -2.66 3.37
CA GLU A 64 -3.66 -3.66 3.13
C GLU A 64 -5.06 -3.07 2.92
N LYS A 65 -5.30 -1.82 3.34
CA LYS A 65 -6.56 -1.11 3.04
C LYS A 65 -6.61 -0.62 1.59
N TYR A 66 -5.45 -0.47 0.94
CA TYR A 66 -5.34 0.15 -0.37
C TYR A 66 -4.92 -0.86 -1.45
N ILE A 67 -3.97 -1.73 -1.13
CA ILE A 67 -3.33 -2.66 -2.06
C ILE A 67 -3.67 -4.09 -1.67
N ASP A 68 -4.22 -4.84 -2.64
CA ASP A 68 -4.40 -6.29 -2.50
C ASP A 68 -3.04 -6.97 -2.25
N SER A 69 -2.94 -7.72 -1.16
CA SER A 69 -1.71 -8.40 -0.74
C SER A 69 -1.16 -9.35 -1.82
N LYS A 70 -2.02 -9.96 -2.64
CA LYS A 70 -1.61 -10.85 -3.74
C LYS A 70 -0.94 -10.10 -4.89
N MET A 71 -1.13 -8.79 -4.97
CA MET A 71 -0.57 -7.93 -6.02
C MET A 71 0.52 -6.99 -5.49
N ALA A 72 0.69 -6.89 -4.18
CA ALA A 72 1.61 -5.95 -3.54
C ALA A 72 3.06 -6.10 -4.04
N LEU A 73 3.59 -7.33 -4.09
CA LEU A 73 4.96 -7.58 -4.56
C LEU A 73 5.18 -7.12 -6.02
N GLU A 74 4.20 -7.37 -6.88
CA GLU A 74 4.22 -6.96 -8.29
C GLU A 74 4.11 -5.43 -8.44
N ILE A 75 3.29 -4.81 -7.60
CA ILE A 75 3.12 -3.35 -7.52
C ILE A 75 4.42 -2.67 -7.07
N PHE A 76 5.09 -3.18 -6.05
CA PHE A 76 6.36 -2.62 -5.60
C PHE A 76 7.58 -3.09 -6.41
N ASN A 77 7.37 -3.96 -7.41
CA ASN A 77 8.40 -4.56 -8.24
C ASN A 77 9.56 -5.15 -7.41
N THR A 78 9.20 -5.92 -6.37
CA THR A 78 10.16 -6.53 -5.44
C THR A 78 9.82 -7.99 -5.20
N ARG A 79 10.86 -8.78 -4.89
CA ARG A 79 10.74 -10.16 -4.40
C ARG A 79 10.87 -10.25 -2.88
N LYS A 80 11.25 -9.15 -2.23
CA LYS A 80 11.41 -9.07 -0.78
C LYS A 80 10.06 -8.84 -0.14
N GLU A 81 9.90 -9.35 1.08
CA GLU A 81 8.78 -8.99 1.94
C GLU A 81 8.69 -7.47 2.13
N LEU A 82 7.48 -6.93 2.05
CA LEU A 82 7.21 -5.49 2.16
C LEU A 82 7.18 -5.06 3.62
N THR A 83 8.35 -5.09 4.26
CA THR A 83 8.51 -4.65 5.64
C THR A 83 8.50 -3.13 5.75
N THR A 84 8.11 -2.59 6.91
CA THR A 84 8.14 -1.14 7.18
C THR A 84 9.49 -0.50 6.87
N PRO A 85 10.65 -1.09 7.26
CA PRO A 85 11.96 -0.55 6.88
C PRO A 85 12.18 -0.48 5.37
N LEU A 86 11.77 -1.51 4.61
CA LEU A 86 11.91 -1.53 3.16
C LEU A 86 11.05 -0.44 2.51
N LEU A 87 9.83 -0.21 3.00
CA LEU A 87 8.95 0.82 2.48
C LEU A 87 9.43 2.24 2.82
N LEU A 88 9.96 2.45 4.03
CA LEU A 88 10.63 3.70 4.40
C LEU A 88 11.81 4.01 3.47
N GLN A 89 12.60 2.98 3.12
CA GLN A 89 13.68 3.11 2.13
C GLN A 89 13.13 3.38 0.73
N PHE A 90 12.07 2.70 0.31
CA PHE A 90 11.44 2.86 -1.00
C PHE A 90 11.00 4.31 -1.27
N PHE A 91 10.41 4.96 -0.26
CA PHE A 91 9.97 6.36 -0.33
C PHE A 91 11.05 7.40 0.01
N ASP A 92 12.28 6.96 0.29
CA ASP A 92 13.40 7.85 0.65
C ASP A 92 13.06 8.74 1.86
N ILE A 93 12.43 8.17 2.88
CA ILE A 93 12.12 8.88 4.14
C ILE A 93 13.35 8.78 5.05
N ARG A 94 14.10 9.89 5.12
CA ARG A 94 15.39 9.98 5.84
C ARG A 94 15.31 10.63 7.21
N ASN A 95 14.26 11.36 7.51
CA ASN A 95 14.11 12.03 8.80
C ASN A 95 13.90 10.97 9.91
N ASP A 96 14.85 10.87 10.85
CA ASP A 96 14.86 9.82 11.86
C ASP A 96 13.65 9.85 12.78
N GLU A 97 13.20 11.05 13.18
CA GLU A 97 11.99 11.21 14.00
C GLU A 97 10.75 10.65 13.29
N THR A 98 10.59 10.95 12.00
CA THR A 98 9.49 10.44 11.18
C THR A 98 9.59 8.92 11.01
N ARG A 99 10.81 8.40 10.76
CA ARG A 99 11.05 6.96 10.64
C ARG A 99 10.65 6.24 11.93
N GLN A 100 11.07 6.74 13.09
CA GLN A 100 10.71 6.18 14.39
C GLN A 100 9.20 6.19 14.61
N LYS A 101 8.52 7.32 14.36
CA LYS A 101 7.05 7.42 14.47
C LYS A 101 6.32 6.39 13.60
N VAL A 102 6.78 6.18 12.37
CA VAL A 102 6.18 5.18 11.46
C VAL A 102 6.41 3.76 11.97
N MET A 103 7.63 3.45 12.41
CA MET A 103 7.96 2.14 12.97
C MET A 103 7.10 1.83 14.21
N GLU A 104 6.99 2.76 15.15
CA GLU A 104 6.14 2.59 16.34
C GLU A 104 4.66 2.38 15.96
N LYS A 105 4.15 3.16 15.01
CA LYS A 105 2.75 3.06 14.56
C LYS A 105 2.47 1.70 13.92
N CYS A 106 3.38 1.19 13.09
CA CYS A 106 3.26 -0.13 12.46
C CYS A 106 3.35 -1.27 13.50
N SER A 107 4.26 -1.17 14.48
CA SER A 107 4.41 -2.17 15.54
C SER A 107 3.20 -2.24 16.46
N LYS A 108 2.63 -1.09 16.87
CA LYS A 108 1.41 -1.04 17.70
C LYS A 108 0.22 -1.71 17.02
N LYS A 109 0.12 -1.59 15.70
CA LYS A 109 -0.95 -2.23 14.92
C LYS A 109 -0.82 -3.76 14.92
N GLN A 110 0.41 -4.28 14.83
CA GLN A 110 0.65 -5.72 14.99
C GLN A 110 0.31 -6.18 16.42
N LEU A 111 0.67 -5.40 17.44
CA LEU A 111 0.38 -5.75 18.84
C LEU A 111 -1.12 -5.78 19.14
N GLY A 112 -1.89 -4.79 18.68
CA GLY A 112 -3.35 -4.79 18.85
C GLY A 112 -4.06 -5.90 18.07
N MET A 113 -3.52 -6.33 16.92
CA MET A 113 -4.01 -7.53 16.22
C MET A 113 -3.70 -8.82 16.98
N ILE A 114 -2.56 -8.90 17.67
CA ILE A 114 -2.22 -10.05 18.51
C ILE A 114 -3.14 -10.10 19.73
N GLU A 115 -3.29 -8.99 20.46
CA GLU A 115 -4.15 -8.92 21.65
C GLU A 115 -5.61 -9.28 21.35
N THR A 116 -6.17 -8.75 20.25
CA THR A 116 -7.53 -9.11 19.80
C THR A 116 -7.65 -10.58 19.40
N SER A 117 -6.63 -11.16 18.74
CA SER A 117 -6.65 -12.60 18.40
C SER A 117 -6.54 -13.50 19.62
N THR A 118 -5.78 -13.10 20.65
CA THR A 118 -5.66 -13.84 21.91
C THR A 118 -6.94 -13.80 22.72
N LEU A 119 -7.65 -12.65 22.74
CA LEU A 119 -8.94 -12.52 23.42
C LEU A 119 -10.04 -13.37 22.76
N ILE A 120 -10.11 -13.40 21.43
CA ILE A 120 -11.09 -14.23 20.71
C ILE A 120 -10.87 -15.73 20.98
N ASN A 121 -9.62 -16.18 21.11
CA ASN A 121 -9.31 -17.57 21.42
C ASN A 121 -9.59 -17.94 22.89
N ALA A 122 -9.49 -16.98 23.82
CA ALA A 122 -9.77 -17.20 25.23
C ALA A 122 -11.28 -17.20 25.58
N GLU A 123 -12.14 -16.65 24.70
CA GLU A 123 -13.60 -16.68 24.85
C GLU A 123 -14.25 -17.93 24.18
N GLN A 124 -13.45 -18.80 23.56
CA GLN A 124 -13.91 -20.03 22.88
C GLN A 124 -13.53 -21.34 23.61
N GLU A 125 -12.91 -21.26 24.79
CA GLU A 125 -12.69 -22.39 25.72
C GLU A 125 -13.67 -22.34 26.89
#